data_AF-A0A7S0ZX02-F1
#
_entry.id   AF-A0A7S0ZX02-F1
#
_cell.length_a   1.000
_cell.length_b   1.000
_cell.length_c   1.000
_cell.angle_alpha   90.00
_cell.angle_beta   90.00
_cell.angle_gamma   90.00
#
_symmetry.space_group_name_H-M   'P 1'
#
loop_
_entity.id
_entity.type
_entity.pdbx_description
1 polymer ?
#
loop_
_entity_poly.entity_id
_entity_poly.type
_entity_poly.pdbx_seq_one_letter_code
_entity_poly.pdbx_strand_id
1 'polypeptide(L)'
;TGKGQHVDIGMLDVTVSMLANQGMNYLATTKVPPRLGNNHPNIVPYQVMQASDGHFVLSVANDSTFARFCSVAGREDLLDDPRCATAVARVTHRTHVTKVCNGITRRRSTSWWLEHLAVAKVGRSPIL
;
A
#
# COMPACT_ATOMS: atom_id res chain seq x y z
N THR A 1 -8.41 37.58 -16.90
CA THR A 1 -7.89 38.92 -16.54
C THR A 1 -7.21 39.64 -17.69
N GLY A 2 -6.72 38.96 -18.74
CA GLY A 2 -6.03 39.61 -19.87
C GLY A 2 -4.66 40.20 -19.52
N LYS A 3 -4.13 39.89 -18.34
CA LYS A 3 -2.87 40.40 -17.81
C LYS A 3 -1.92 39.22 -17.54
N GLY A 4 -0.67 39.34 -17.98
CA GLY A 4 0.40 38.43 -17.57
C GLY A 4 0.75 38.61 -16.08
N GLN A 5 1.38 37.60 -15.48
CA GLN A 5 1.82 37.62 -14.08
C GLN A 5 3.18 36.96 -13.92
N HIS A 6 3.90 37.34 -12.87
CA HIS A 6 5.10 36.64 -12.43
C HIS A 6 4.70 35.41 -11.61
N VAL A 7 5.32 34.26 -11.91
CA VAL A 7 5.16 33.02 -11.14
C VAL A 7 6.51 32.69 -10.53
N ASP A 8 6.62 32.86 -9.23
CA ASP A 8 7.80 32.51 -8.45
C ASP A 8 7.69 31.06 -7.95
N ILE A 9 8.72 30.25 -8.18
CA ILE A 9 8.73 28.81 -7.88
C ILE A 9 10.05 28.46 -7.20
N GLY A 10 9.97 28.16 -5.90
CA GLY A 10 11.09 27.61 -5.14
C GLY A 10 11.14 26.07 -5.23
N MET A 11 12.34 25.52 -5.47
CA MET A 11 12.56 24.07 -5.39
C MET A 11 12.20 23.51 -4.00
N LEU A 12 12.48 24.28 -2.94
CA LEU A 12 12.15 23.89 -1.58
C LEU A 12 10.64 23.82 -1.37
N ASP A 13 9.89 24.83 -1.83
CA ASP A 13 8.43 24.90 -1.67
C ASP A 13 7.75 23.71 -2.33
N VAL A 14 8.17 23.40 -3.56
CA VAL A 14 7.69 22.22 -4.30
C VAL A 14 8.03 20.95 -3.52
N THR A 15 9.27 20.79 -3.05
CA THR A 15 9.70 19.57 -2.34
C THR A 15 8.92 19.38 -1.03
N VAL A 16 8.72 20.45 -0.26
CA VAL A 16 7.94 20.43 0.99
C VAL A 16 6.48 20.08 0.70
N SER A 17 5.89 20.65 -0.37
CA SER A 17 4.51 20.35 -0.77
C SER A 17 4.31 18.87 -1.13
N MET A 18 5.34 18.21 -1.66
CA MET A 18 5.30 16.80 -2.05
C MET A 18 5.45 15.82 -0.87
N LEU A 19 5.70 16.29 0.36
CA LEU A 19 5.80 15.41 1.54
C LEU A 19 4.48 14.72 1.88
N ALA A 20 3.33 15.30 1.49
CA ALA A 20 1.99 14.73 1.64
C ALA A 20 1.78 14.02 2.99
N ASN A 21 1.54 12.70 2.98
CA ASN A 21 1.32 11.90 4.18
C ASN A 21 2.49 11.94 5.18
N GLN A 22 3.74 12.05 4.71
CA GLN A 22 4.90 12.12 5.60
C GLN A 22 4.97 13.48 6.31
N GLY A 23 4.62 14.56 5.61
CA GLY A 23 4.48 15.89 6.22
C GLY A 23 3.37 15.90 7.27
N MET A 24 2.19 15.38 6.92
CA MET A 24 1.07 15.26 7.85
C MET A 24 1.38 14.39 9.06
N ASN A 25 2.08 13.27 8.88
CA ASN A 25 2.49 12.39 9.98
C ASN A 25 3.40 13.13 10.97
N TYR A 26 4.36 13.93 10.48
CA TYR A 26 5.19 14.76 11.35
C TYR A 26 4.37 15.82 12.08
N LEU A 27 3.52 16.57 11.37
CA LEU A 27 2.69 17.61 11.98
C LEU A 27 1.75 17.07 13.05
N ALA A 28 1.19 15.86 12.85
CA ALA A 28 0.27 15.23 13.80
C ALA A 28 0.96 14.63 15.02
N THR A 29 2.24 14.25 14.93
CA THR A 29 2.92 13.46 15.98
C THR A 29 4.18 14.11 16.54
N THR A 30 4.70 15.14 15.90
CA THR A 30 6.04 15.74 16.11
C THR A 30 7.21 14.76 15.97
N LYS A 31 6.97 13.58 15.39
CA LYS A 31 7.98 12.54 15.17
C LYS A 31 8.37 12.48 13.70
N VAL A 32 9.67 12.46 13.43
CA VAL A 32 10.19 12.31 12.07
C VAL A 32 9.89 10.90 11.56
N PRO A 33 9.16 10.73 10.44
CA PRO A 33 8.87 9.41 9.88
C PRO A 33 10.16 8.70 9.45
N PRO A 34 10.32 7.40 9.75
CA PRO A 34 11.46 6.64 9.28
C PRO A 34 11.36 6.37 7.77
N ARG A 35 12.48 5.94 7.16
CA ARG A 35 12.47 5.37 5.80
C ARG A 35 11.76 4.02 5.83
N LEU A 36 10.72 3.86 5.01
CA LEU A 36 9.88 2.66 4.98
C LEU A 36 10.10 1.76 3.76
N GLY A 37 10.97 2.16 2.83
CA GLY A 37 11.10 1.51 1.52
C GLY A 37 9.78 1.57 0.75
N ASN A 38 9.34 0.44 0.19
CA ASN A 38 8.12 0.35 -0.61
C ASN A 38 6.81 0.29 0.23
N ASN A 39 6.89 0.44 1.55
CA ASN A 39 5.73 0.32 2.41
C ASN A 39 4.97 1.66 2.55
N HIS A 40 3.66 1.64 2.36
CA HIS A 40 2.83 2.80 2.69
C HIS A 40 2.83 3.03 4.21
N PRO A 41 2.97 4.27 4.71
CA PRO A 41 3.10 4.55 6.15
C PRO A 41 1.89 4.14 6.97
N ASN A 42 0.69 4.31 6.42
CA ASN A 42 -0.56 4.22 7.18
C ASN A 42 -1.52 3.10 6.69
N ILE A 43 -1.14 2.30 5.68
CA ILE A 43 -2.03 1.30 5.06
C ILE A 43 -1.27 -0.01 4.88
N VAL A 44 -1.89 -1.12 5.27
CA VAL A 44 -1.34 -2.47 5.14
C VAL A 44 -2.43 -3.46 4.71
N PRO A 45 -2.17 -4.33 3.70
CA PRO A 45 -1.01 -4.32 2.81
C PRO A 45 -1.14 -3.24 1.71
N TYR A 46 -0.20 -2.29 1.70
CA TYR A 46 0.03 -1.41 0.54
C TYR A 46 1.54 -1.29 0.34
N GLN A 47 2.06 -2.14 -0.55
CA GLN A 47 3.50 -2.30 -0.76
C GLN A 47 3.81 -3.19 -1.96
N VAL A 48 5.10 -3.27 -2.32
CA VAL A 48 5.62 -4.29 -3.22
C VAL A 48 5.51 -5.67 -2.55
N MET A 49 4.98 -6.64 -3.30
CA MET A 49 4.84 -8.04 -2.94
C MET A 49 5.64 -8.92 -3.89
N GLN A 50 6.21 -9.99 -3.35
CA GLN A 50 6.93 -10.98 -4.15
C GLN A 50 5.93 -11.97 -4.77
N ALA A 51 6.01 -12.15 -6.09
CA ALA A 51 5.34 -13.21 -6.84
C ALA A 51 6.30 -14.38 -7.11
N SER A 52 5.85 -15.43 -7.80
CA SER A 52 6.72 -16.58 -8.13
C SER A 52 7.80 -16.25 -9.16
N ASP A 53 7.56 -15.25 -10.01
CA ASP A 53 8.37 -14.88 -11.18
C ASP A 53 8.86 -13.42 -11.15
N GLY A 54 8.57 -12.68 -10.08
CA GLY A 54 8.86 -11.26 -10.02
C GLY A 54 8.19 -10.57 -8.83
N HIS A 55 7.77 -9.33 -9.06
CA HIS A 55 7.18 -8.46 -8.05
C HIS A 55 6.03 -7.65 -8.65
N PHE A 56 5.08 -7.28 -7.80
CA PHE A 56 4.01 -6.34 -8.13
C PHE A 56 3.64 -5.51 -6.91
N VAL A 57 2.98 -4.38 -7.11
CA VAL A 57 2.41 -3.60 -6.02
C VAL A 57 1.03 -4.14 -5.70
N LEU A 58 0.77 -4.46 -4.44
CA LEU A 58 -0.56 -4.75 -3.91
C LEU A 58 -1.03 -3.55 -3.09
N SER A 59 -2.25 -3.07 -3.35
CA SER A 59 -2.84 -1.92 -2.67
C SER A 59 -4.21 -2.27 -2.09
N VAL A 60 -4.24 -2.62 -0.80
CA VAL A 60 -5.44 -2.94 -0.05
C VAL A 60 -5.72 -1.84 0.97
N ALA A 61 -6.65 -0.94 0.63
CA ALA A 61 -6.89 0.28 1.40
C ALA A 61 -7.80 0.09 2.64
N ASN A 62 -8.66 -0.93 2.64
CA ASN A 62 -9.69 -1.12 3.67
C ASN A 62 -10.09 -2.60 3.81
N ASP A 63 -10.94 -2.88 4.79
CA ASP A 63 -11.34 -4.26 5.17
C ASP A 63 -12.12 -4.97 4.07
N SER A 64 -13.00 -4.26 3.35
CA SER A 64 -13.74 -4.85 2.22
C SER A 64 -12.83 -5.23 1.05
N THR A 65 -11.75 -4.48 0.82
CA THR A 65 -10.74 -4.82 -0.18
C THR A 65 -9.84 -5.95 0.31
N PHE A 66 -9.57 -6.02 1.61
CA PHE A 66 -8.80 -7.11 2.21
C PHE A 66 -9.57 -8.44 2.13
N ALA A 67 -10.88 -8.44 2.40
CA ALA A 67 -11.74 -9.61 2.21
C ALA A 67 -11.70 -10.15 0.78
N ARG A 68 -11.80 -9.25 -0.21
CA ARG A 68 -11.70 -9.63 -1.63
C ARG A 68 -10.31 -10.19 -1.99
N PHE A 69 -9.24 -9.60 -1.46
CA PHE A 69 -7.90 -10.16 -1.61
C PHE A 69 -7.79 -11.56 -1.00
N CYS A 70 -8.31 -11.75 0.23
CA CYS A 70 -8.28 -13.05 0.92
C CYS A 70 -9.04 -14.12 0.13
N SER A 71 -10.17 -13.75 -0.48
CA SER A 71 -10.93 -14.67 -1.34
C SER A 71 -10.16 -15.08 -2.60
N VAL A 72 -9.53 -14.13 -3.30
CA VAL A 72 -8.65 -14.46 -4.45
C VAL A 72 -7.46 -15.32 -4.01
N ALA A 73 -6.93 -15.08 -2.80
CA ALA A 73 -5.81 -15.81 -2.24
C ALA A 73 -6.17 -17.22 -1.70
N GLY A 74 -7.46 -17.55 -1.59
CA GLY A 74 -7.96 -18.75 -0.91
C GLY A 74 -7.53 -18.80 0.56
N ARG A 75 -7.58 -17.65 1.24
CA ARG A 75 -7.11 -17.43 2.62
C ARG A 75 -8.10 -16.60 3.43
N GLU A 76 -9.38 -16.92 3.32
CA GLU A 76 -10.46 -16.29 4.08
C GLU A 76 -10.27 -16.44 5.61
N ASP A 77 -9.51 -17.45 6.07
CA ASP A 77 -9.11 -17.62 7.47
C ASP A 77 -8.39 -16.39 8.05
N LEU A 78 -7.78 -15.55 7.20
CA LEU A 78 -7.15 -14.30 7.63
C LEU A 78 -8.14 -13.22 8.07
N LEU A 79 -9.42 -13.37 7.73
CA LEU A 79 -10.48 -12.45 8.18
C LEU A 79 -10.84 -12.68 9.64
N ASP A 80 -10.60 -13.90 10.15
CA ASP A 80 -10.81 -14.27 11.54
C ASP A 80 -9.54 -14.09 12.39
N ASP A 81 -8.36 -13.95 11.77
CA ASP A 81 -7.12 -13.65 12.50
C ASP A 81 -7.18 -12.22 13.07
N PRO A 82 -7.14 -12.04 14.40
CA PRO A 82 -7.25 -10.72 15.04
C PRO A 82 -6.13 -9.76 14.64
N ARG A 83 -5.03 -10.25 14.07
CA ARG A 83 -3.92 -9.43 13.55
C ARG A 83 -4.16 -8.92 12.14
N CYS A 84 -5.12 -9.50 11.41
CA CYS A 84 -5.38 -9.21 10.00
C CYS A 84 -6.81 -8.68 9.73
N ALA A 85 -7.76 -8.98 10.62
CA ALA A 85 -9.18 -8.73 10.44
C ALA A 85 -9.52 -7.26 10.10
N THR A 86 -8.91 -6.29 10.80
CA THR A 86 -9.20 -4.86 10.63
C THR A 86 -8.01 -4.08 10.08
N ALA A 87 -8.27 -2.95 9.42
CA ALA A 87 -7.23 -2.08 8.88
C ALA A 87 -6.27 -1.60 9.97
N VAL A 88 -6.81 -1.27 11.14
CA VAL A 88 -6.01 -0.90 12.32
C VAL A 88 -5.13 -2.06 12.75
N ALA A 89 -5.69 -3.27 12.91
CA ALA A 89 -4.92 -4.45 13.28
C ALA A 89 -3.80 -4.74 12.28
N ARG A 90 -4.06 -4.58 10.98
CA ARG A 90 -3.04 -4.79 9.94
C ARG A 90 -1.89 -3.80 10.01
N VAL A 91 -2.16 -2.55 10.37
CA VAL A 91 -1.11 -1.53 10.59
C VAL A 91 -0.31 -1.86 11.85
N THR A 92 -0.99 -2.19 12.96
CA THR A 92 -0.34 -2.58 14.24
C THR A 92 0.56 -3.80 14.06
N HIS A 93 0.12 -4.79 13.27
CA HIS A 93 0.83 -6.05 13.04
C HIS A 93 1.49 -6.12 11.67
N ARG A 94 1.95 -4.98 11.13
CA ARG A 94 2.53 -4.85 9.78
C ARG A 94 3.48 -5.99 9.42
N THR A 95 4.49 -6.23 10.26
CA THR A 95 5.52 -7.25 9.99
C THR A 95 4.92 -8.64 9.80
N HIS A 96 3.90 -8.98 10.59
CA HIS A 96 3.19 -10.25 10.47
C HIS A 96 2.39 -10.31 9.17
N VAL A 97 1.58 -9.30 8.89
CA VAL A 97 0.71 -9.23 7.70
C VAL A 97 1.54 -9.27 6.44
N THR A 98 2.63 -8.48 6.36
CA THR A 98 3.56 -8.49 5.24
C THR A 98 4.18 -9.87 5.01
N LYS A 99 4.57 -10.58 6.07
CA LYS A 99 5.13 -11.94 5.96
C LYS A 99 4.08 -12.93 5.43
N VAL A 100 2.86 -12.86 5.94
CA VAL A 100 1.74 -13.70 5.50
C VAL A 100 1.38 -13.43 4.03
N CYS A 101 1.20 -12.17 3.65
CA CYS A 101 0.91 -11.77 2.27
C CYS A 101 2.01 -12.23 1.31
N ASN A 102 3.30 -12.03 1.63
CA ASN A 102 4.38 -12.52 0.77
C ASN A 102 4.41 -14.05 0.67
N GLY A 103 4.12 -14.78 1.76
CA GLY A 103 3.99 -16.24 1.70
C GLY A 103 2.85 -16.72 0.79
N ILE A 104 1.81 -15.89 0.61
CA ILE A 104 0.69 -16.13 -0.29
C ILE A 104 1.06 -15.79 -1.72
N THR A 105 1.54 -14.56 -1.94
CA THR A 105 1.76 -14.02 -3.28
C THR A 105 2.86 -14.75 -4.04
N ARG A 106 3.86 -15.30 -3.34
CA ARG A 106 4.94 -16.11 -3.96
C ARG A 106 4.46 -17.39 -4.64
N ARG A 107 3.21 -17.83 -4.43
CA ARG A 107 2.68 -19.08 -4.98
C ARG A 107 2.16 -18.98 -6.42
N ARG A 108 1.99 -17.76 -6.95
CA ARG A 108 1.46 -17.51 -8.29
C ARG A 108 2.31 -16.45 -9.01
N SER A 109 2.23 -16.46 -10.33
CA SER A 109 2.94 -15.50 -11.19
C SER A 109 2.39 -14.09 -11.01
N THR A 110 3.19 -13.11 -11.43
CA THR A 110 2.83 -11.70 -11.44
C THR A 110 1.59 -11.48 -12.30
N SER A 111 1.53 -12.08 -13.50
CA SER A 111 0.37 -12.01 -14.40
C SER A 111 -0.91 -12.53 -13.74
N TRP A 112 -0.84 -13.68 -13.07
CA TRP A 112 -1.98 -14.29 -12.41
C TRP A 112 -2.57 -13.35 -11.35
N TRP A 113 -1.72 -12.75 -10.50
CA TRP A 113 -2.18 -11.77 -9.51
C TRP A 113 -2.78 -10.53 -10.15
N LEU A 114 -2.15 -9.98 -11.19
CA LEU A 114 -2.65 -8.78 -11.85
C LEU A 114 -4.05 -8.99 -12.45
N GLU A 115 -4.28 -10.14 -13.09
CA GLU A 115 -5.56 -10.52 -13.69
C GLU A 115 -6.64 -10.79 -12.63
N HIS A 116 -6.35 -11.66 -11.66
CA HIS A 116 -7.38 -12.09 -10.70
C HIS A 116 -7.74 -10.98 -9.71
N LEU A 117 -6.76 -10.17 -9.29
CA LEU A 117 -7.04 -8.99 -8.46
C LEU A 117 -7.78 -7.89 -9.23
N ALA A 118 -7.58 -7.80 -10.56
CA ALA A 118 -8.35 -6.88 -11.39
C ALA A 118 -9.85 -7.24 -11.39
N VAL A 119 -10.17 -8.52 -11.61
CA VAL A 119 -11.54 -9.04 -11.57
C VAL A 119 -12.19 -8.78 -10.20
N ALA A 120 -11.45 -9.00 -9.12
CA ALA A 120 -11.92 -8.74 -7.75
C ALA A 120 -11.96 -7.25 -7.37
N LYS A 121 -11.60 -6.34 -8.29
CA LYS A 121 -11.50 -4.88 -8.06
C LYS A 121 -10.61 -4.53 -6.85
N VAL A 122 -9.50 -5.23 -6.71
CA VAL A 122 -8.43 -4.95 -5.73
C VAL A 122 -7.35 -4.09 -6.41
N GLY A 123 -6.72 -3.17 -5.67
CA GLY A 123 -5.65 -2.32 -6.21
C GLY A 123 -4.37 -3.12 -6.45
N ARG A 124 -3.77 -2.96 -7.63
CA ARG A 124 -2.60 -3.70 -8.10
C ARG A 124 -1.92 -2.94 -9.23
N SER A 125 -0.60 -3.08 -9.35
CA SER A 125 0.17 -2.54 -10.48
C SER A 125 1.41 -3.40 -10.77
N PRO A 126 1.80 -3.59 -12.03
CA PRO A 126 3.09 -4.17 -12.38
C PRO A 126 4.24 -3.25 -11.93
N ILE A 127 5.44 -3.85 -11.83
CA ILE A 127 6.71 -3.12 -11.76
C ILE A 127 7.35 -3.30 -13.14
N LEU A 128 7.57 -2.18 -13.84
CA LEU A 128 8.16 -2.11 -15.18
C LEU A 128 9.66 -1.86 -15.11
#